data_AF-A0A442B1Z6-F1
#
_entry.id   AF-A0A442B1Z6-F1
#
_cell.length_a   1.000
_cell.length_b   1.000
_cell.length_c   1.000
_cell.angle_alpha   90.00
_cell.angle_beta   90.00
_cell.angle_gamma   90.00
#
_symmetry.space_group_name_H-M   'P 1'
#
loop_
_entity.id
_entity.type
_entity.pdbx_description
1 polymer ?
#
loop_
_entity_poly.entity_id
_entity_poly.type
_entity_poly.pdbx_seq_one_letter_code
_entity_poly.pdbx_strand_id
1 'polypeptide(L)'
;MKARGKSLGLEAAYQVLQNSSTRHAALVEEMYEPARLFTGPWLCRTYEAECERTRKLTTEAEIPRHRLETIVQAMRDPLKQERFRRLLSAEGLAAVPKTLALRINGEQPAQTPRPPAEPKPLISGISSEVVDLLQDWYTPPQVFASLRRMLPERQLKAARLMIALNRANFHYAQLLSTLTPLSQLADPSRPKRNFASVTAEQLAGMEIEFDALNDEFLNCASLCGMWALELMAARSYLDRLMENARVVRYLAQNFPEQLAELQTILDIPMGREALARPKRSGRKRKHLVF
;
A
#
# COMPACT_ATOMS: atom_id res chain seq x y z
N MET A 1 -52.35 -35.02 4.93
CA MET A 1 -51.84 -35.15 6.31
C MET A 1 -50.61 -34.24 6.47
N LYS A 2 -50.68 -33.21 7.31
CA LYS A 2 -49.56 -32.27 7.58
C LYS A 2 -48.49 -32.99 8.40
N ALA A 3 -47.24 -33.01 7.92
CA ALA A 3 -46.11 -33.57 8.65
C ALA A 3 -45.88 -32.75 9.95
N ARG A 4 -45.99 -33.41 11.11
CA ARG A 4 -45.60 -32.84 12.41
C ARG A 4 -44.09 -32.58 12.38
N GLY A 5 -43.69 -31.31 12.48
CA GLY A 5 -42.29 -30.94 12.65
C GLY A 5 -41.72 -31.61 13.91
N LYS A 6 -40.65 -32.40 13.74
CA LYS A 6 -39.92 -32.98 14.87
C LYS A 6 -39.23 -31.83 15.61
N SER A 7 -39.63 -31.59 16.86
CA SER A 7 -38.91 -30.70 17.78
C SER A 7 -37.61 -31.40 18.16
N LEU A 8 -36.47 -30.78 17.84
CA LEU A 8 -35.16 -31.24 18.27
C LEU A 8 -34.94 -30.77 19.72
N GLY A 9 -34.46 -31.66 20.59
CA GLY A 9 -34.02 -31.29 21.93
C GLY A 9 -32.84 -30.31 21.87
N LEU A 10 -32.67 -29.49 22.90
CA LEU A 10 -31.71 -28.37 22.93
C LEU A 10 -30.27 -28.82 22.59
N GLU A 11 -29.79 -29.93 23.17
CA GLU A 11 -28.47 -30.50 22.83
C GLU A 11 -28.37 -30.99 21.39
N ALA A 12 -29.43 -31.62 20.86
CA ALA A 12 -29.47 -32.05 19.46
C ALA A 12 -29.50 -30.85 18.50
N ALA A 13 -30.18 -29.76 18.87
CA ALA A 13 -30.16 -28.51 18.14
C ALA A 13 -28.77 -27.84 18.18
N TYR A 14 -28.10 -27.84 19.34
CA TYR A 14 -26.73 -27.34 19.47
C TYR A 14 -25.73 -28.17 18.67
N GLN A 15 -25.84 -29.50 18.68
CA GLN A 15 -24.99 -30.35 17.85
C GLN A 15 -25.29 -30.18 16.36
N VAL A 16 -26.55 -30.00 15.95
CA VAL A 16 -26.88 -29.67 14.56
C VAL A 16 -26.29 -28.31 14.17
N LEU A 17 -26.31 -27.32 15.05
CA LEU A 17 -25.69 -26.01 14.82
C LEU A 17 -24.16 -26.10 14.74
N GLN A 18 -23.50 -26.81 15.65
CA GLN A 18 -22.05 -27.06 15.58
C GLN A 18 -21.69 -27.83 14.32
N ASN A 19 -22.44 -28.87 13.98
CA ASN A 19 -22.24 -29.65 12.75
C ASN A 19 -22.55 -28.82 11.50
N SER A 20 -23.48 -27.87 11.55
CA SER A 20 -23.72 -26.93 10.46
C SER A 20 -22.58 -25.93 10.33
N SER A 21 -22.02 -25.45 11.45
CA SER A 21 -20.84 -24.57 11.47
C SER A 21 -19.61 -25.27 10.93
N THR A 22 -19.40 -26.54 11.26
CA THR A 22 -18.29 -27.34 10.73
C THR A 22 -18.53 -27.75 9.28
N ARG A 23 -19.77 -28.03 8.86
CA ARG A 23 -20.11 -28.24 7.44
C ARG A 23 -19.93 -26.98 6.61
N HIS A 24 -20.32 -25.81 7.11
CA HIS A 24 -20.04 -24.55 6.43
C HIS A 24 -18.55 -24.25 6.40
N ALA A 25 -17.80 -24.56 7.47
CA ALA A 25 -16.33 -24.46 7.46
C ALA A 25 -15.68 -25.42 6.45
N ALA A 26 -16.10 -26.69 6.41
CA ALA A 26 -15.60 -27.71 5.49
C ALA A 26 -16.02 -27.44 4.04
N LEU A 27 -17.27 -27.00 3.80
CA LEU A 27 -17.72 -26.53 2.49
C LEU A 27 -16.99 -25.26 2.08
N VAL A 28 -16.65 -24.35 2.99
CA VAL A 28 -15.78 -23.20 2.70
C VAL A 28 -14.36 -23.68 2.35
N GLU A 29 -13.83 -24.71 3.00
CA GLU A 29 -12.53 -25.29 2.62
C GLU A 29 -12.57 -25.98 1.25
N GLU A 30 -13.62 -26.76 0.94
CA GLU A 30 -13.77 -27.48 -0.33
C GLU A 30 -14.27 -26.60 -1.49
N MET A 31 -15.09 -25.58 -1.25
CA MET A 31 -15.63 -24.68 -2.28
C MET A 31 -14.59 -23.66 -2.80
N TYR A 32 -13.42 -23.52 -2.15
CA TYR A 32 -12.45 -22.46 -2.42
C TYR A 32 -11.03 -22.91 -2.81
N GLU A 33 -10.80 -24.16 -3.22
CA GLU A 33 -9.70 -24.45 -4.15
C GLU A 33 -10.22 -24.35 -5.60
N PRO A 34 -10.23 -23.17 -6.23
CA PRO A 34 -10.67 -23.08 -7.62
C PRO A 34 -9.70 -23.85 -8.52
N ALA A 35 -10.28 -24.64 -9.43
CA ALA A 35 -9.54 -25.42 -10.42
C ALA A 35 -8.60 -24.61 -11.33
N ARG A 36 -8.73 -23.26 -11.36
CA ARG A 36 -7.94 -22.36 -12.21
C ARG A 36 -6.72 -21.81 -11.49
N LEU A 37 -5.74 -22.67 -11.33
CA LEU A 37 -4.43 -22.34 -10.79
C LEU A 37 -3.51 -21.84 -11.93
N PHE A 38 -2.41 -21.15 -11.57
CA PHE A 38 -1.50 -20.62 -12.59
C PHE A 38 -0.92 -21.74 -13.49
N THR A 39 -0.98 -21.54 -14.81
CA THR A 39 -0.06 -22.22 -15.75
C THR A 39 1.26 -21.44 -15.75
N GLY A 40 2.39 -22.07 -16.09
CA GLY A 40 3.70 -21.38 -16.10
C GLY A 40 3.70 -20.09 -16.95
N PRO A 41 3.26 -20.13 -18.22
CA PRO A 41 3.17 -18.93 -19.05
C PRO A 41 2.19 -17.86 -18.55
N TRP A 42 1.17 -18.24 -17.77
CA TRP A 42 0.26 -17.28 -17.17
C TRP A 42 0.84 -16.68 -15.88
N LEU A 43 1.60 -17.47 -15.11
CA LEU A 43 2.34 -17.00 -13.94
C LEU A 43 3.35 -15.92 -14.34
N CYS A 44 4.22 -16.19 -15.33
CA CYS A 44 5.24 -15.24 -15.76
C CYS A 44 4.63 -13.92 -16.24
N ARG A 45 3.61 -13.98 -17.11
CA ARG A 45 2.92 -12.77 -17.58
C ARG A 45 2.25 -11.98 -16.47
N THR A 46 1.63 -12.68 -15.51
CA THR A 46 0.97 -12.01 -14.38
C THR A 46 2.01 -11.37 -13.46
N TYR A 47 3.09 -12.10 -13.17
CA TYR A 47 4.23 -11.61 -12.40
C TYR A 47 4.83 -10.33 -13.01
N GLU A 48 5.21 -10.37 -14.29
CA GLU A 48 5.78 -9.23 -15.01
C GLU A 48 4.85 -8.01 -14.97
N ALA A 49 3.57 -8.21 -15.28
CA ALA A 49 2.58 -7.14 -15.26
C ALA A 49 2.38 -6.53 -13.86
N GLU A 50 2.42 -7.35 -12.79
CA GLU A 50 2.37 -6.83 -11.43
C GLU A 50 3.67 -6.12 -11.03
N CYS A 51 4.84 -6.63 -11.41
CA CYS A 51 6.11 -5.94 -11.13
C CYS A 51 6.18 -4.57 -11.82
N GLU A 52 5.80 -4.48 -13.10
CA GLU A 52 5.71 -3.19 -13.80
C GLU A 52 4.74 -2.23 -13.13
N ARG A 53 3.58 -2.74 -12.69
CA ARG A 53 2.57 -1.94 -12.00
C ARG A 53 3.10 -1.41 -10.68
N THR A 54 3.67 -2.28 -9.85
CA THR A 54 4.18 -1.90 -8.54
C THR A 54 5.30 -0.88 -8.69
N ARG A 55 6.24 -1.07 -9.62
CA ARG A 55 7.28 -0.06 -9.93
C ARG A 55 6.69 1.29 -10.29
N LYS A 56 5.72 1.34 -11.20
CA LYS A 56 5.05 2.59 -11.60
C LYS A 56 4.43 3.28 -10.39
N LEU A 57 3.70 2.55 -9.56
CA LEU A 57 3.08 3.10 -8.36
C LEU A 57 4.10 3.55 -7.31
N THR A 58 5.21 2.82 -7.15
CA THR A 58 6.32 3.25 -6.29
C THR A 58 6.90 4.58 -6.78
N THR A 59 7.21 4.68 -8.09
CA THR A 59 7.74 5.93 -8.66
C THR A 59 6.77 7.10 -8.49
N GLU A 60 5.46 6.86 -8.65
CA GLU A 60 4.43 7.89 -8.43
C GLU A 60 4.36 8.30 -6.95
N ALA A 61 4.42 7.35 -6.02
CA ALA A 61 4.38 7.60 -4.59
C ALA A 61 5.59 8.40 -4.07
N GLU A 62 6.71 8.35 -4.78
CA GLU A 62 7.93 9.08 -4.45
C GLU A 62 7.98 10.51 -5.01
N ILE A 63 7.11 10.88 -5.94
CA ILE A 63 7.13 12.23 -6.54
C ILE A 63 7.06 13.33 -5.46
N PRO A 64 6.16 13.28 -4.45
CA PRO A 64 6.11 14.31 -3.43
C PRO A 64 7.41 14.41 -2.62
N ARG A 65 8.08 13.28 -2.39
CA ARG A 65 9.37 13.21 -1.69
C ARG A 65 10.46 13.92 -2.49
N HIS A 66 10.61 13.58 -3.77
CA HIS A 66 11.62 14.18 -4.63
C HIS A 66 11.42 15.70 -4.74
N ARG A 67 10.17 16.16 -4.89
CA ARG A 67 9.87 17.59 -4.92
C ARG A 67 10.21 18.29 -3.62
N LEU A 68 9.89 17.67 -2.47
CA LEU A 68 10.30 18.20 -1.17
C LEU A 68 11.82 18.33 -1.06
N GLU A 69 12.57 17.35 -1.55
CA GLU A 69 14.03 17.38 -1.57
C GLU A 69 14.55 18.53 -2.44
N THR A 70 13.94 18.78 -3.61
CA THR A 70 14.27 19.94 -4.44
C THR A 70 14.01 21.26 -3.71
N ILE A 71 12.84 21.42 -3.05
CA ILE A 71 12.55 22.64 -2.26
C ILE A 71 13.58 22.81 -1.14
N VAL A 72 13.89 21.74 -0.41
CA VAL A 72 14.85 21.76 0.69
C VAL A 72 16.23 22.18 0.19
N GLN A 73 16.68 21.64 -0.94
CA GLN A 73 17.97 21.96 -1.52
C GLN A 73 18.02 23.41 -2.02
N ALA A 74 16.99 23.88 -2.74
CA ALA A 74 16.91 25.25 -3.24
C ALA A 74 16.86 26.30 -2.12
N MET A 75 16.20 25.99 -0.99
CA MET A 75 16.08 26.92 0.14
C MET A 75 17.30 26.93 1.07
N ARG A 76 18.17 25.92 1.00
CA ARG A 76 19.27 25.71 1.95
C ARG A 76 20.25 26.89 1.97
N ASP A 77 20.77 27.31 0.83
CA ASP A 77 21.78 28.38 0.75
C ASP A 77 21.19 29.79 0.94
N PRO A 78 20.02 30.14 0.36
CA PRO A 78 19.33 31.38 0.70
C PRO A 78 19.12 31.53 2.21
N LEU A 79 18.61 30.48 2.86
CA LEU A 79 18.36 30.52 4.29
C LEU A 79 19.64 30.60 5.11
N LYS A 80 20.83 30.22 4.61
CA LYS A 80 22.10 30.44 5.34
C LYS A 80 22.45 31.92 5.48
N GLN A 81 22.00 32.77 4.57
CA GLN A 81 22.35 34.19 4.58
C GLN A 81 21.52 34.98 5.58
N GLU A 82 22.20 35.65 6.51
CA GLU A 82 21.57 36.51 7.52
C GLU A 82 20.73 37.64 6.91
N ARG A 83 21.20 38.22 5.79
CA ARG A 83 20.46 39.27 5.07
C ARG A 83 19.11 38.75 4.55
N PHE A 84 19.08 37.53 4.02
CA PHE A 84 17.84 36.91 3.56
C PHE A 84 16.90 36.60 4.72
N ARG A 85 17.41 36.04 5.83
CA ARG A 85 16.61 35.80 7.04
C ARG A 85 15.98 37.09 7.57
N ARG A 86 16.74 38.18 7.65
CA ARG A 86 16.22 39.50 8.08
C ARG A 86 15.15 40.03 7.14
N LEU A 87 15.34 39.85 5.82
CA LEU A 87 14.32 40.21 4.84
C LEU A 87 13.02 39.42 5.08
N LEU A 88 13.12 38.09 5.25
CA LEU A 88 11.95 37.27 5.56
C LEU A 88 11.26 37.72 6.85
N SER A 89 12.02 38.06 7.90
CA SER A 89 11.45 38.58 9.15
C SER A 89 10.74 39.92 8.96
N ALA A 90 11.34 40.85 8.20
CA ALA A 90 10.75 42.17 7.94
C ALA A 90 9.45 42.10 7.13
N GLU A 91 9.33 41.09 6.26
CA GLU A 91 8.15 40.87 5.42
C GLU A 91 7.12 39.92 6.06
N GLY A 92 7.32 39.49 7.31
CA GLY A 92 6.40 38.57 8.00
C GLY A 92 6.44 37.13 7.48
N LEU A 93 7.50 36.75 6.77
CA LEU A 93 7.69 35.46 6.08
C LEU A 93 8.71 34.55 6.79
N ALA A 94 9.21 34.90 7.98
CA ALA A 94 10.17 34.08 8.71
C ALA A 94 9.59 32.73 9.22
N ALA A 95 8.27 32.58 9.26
CA ALA A 95 7.59 31.38 9.75
C ALA A 95 7.63 30.24 8.71
N VAL A 96 8.77 29.56 8.61
CA VAL A 96 8.94 28.35 7.80
C VAL A 96 8.12 27.19 8.41
N PRO A 97 7.39 26.39 7.61
CA PRO A 97 6.73 25.18 8.10
C PRO A 97 7.72 24.28 8.86
N LYS A 98 7.32 23.80 10.06
CA LYS A 98 8.22 23.02 10.94
C LYS A 98 8.83 21.81 10.24
N THR A 99 8.04 21.06 9.48
CA THR A 99 8.48 19.88 8.72
C THR A 99 9.53 20.24 7.66
N LEU A 100 9.35 21.39 6.98
CA LEU A 100 10.32 21.90 6.02
C LEU A 100 11.62 22.35 6.72
N ALA A 101 11.50 23.05 7.85
CA ALA A 101 12.65 23.49 8.64
C ALA A 101 13.48 22.31 9.18
N LEU A 102 12.83 21.27 9.70
CA LEU A 102 13.48 20.03 10.16
C LEU A 102 14.28 19.39 9.02
N ARG A 103 13.66 19.23 7.84
CA ARG A 103 14.34 18.65 6.66
C ARG A 103 15.52 19.50 6.17
N ILE A 104 15.42 20.83 6.21
CA ILE A 104 16.54 21.73 5.88
C ILE A 104 17.72 21.51 6.81
N ASN A 105 17.44 21.27 8.09
CA ASN A 105 18.44 20.98 9.12
C ASN A 105 18.95 19.52 9.12
N GLY A 106 18.42 18.67 8.24
CA GLY A 106 18.80 17.25 8.14
C GLY A 106 18.04 16.31 9.09
N GLU A 107 17.02 16.80 9.78
CA GLU A 107 16.18 16.01 10.68
C GLU A 107 15.00 15.43 9.90
N GLN A 108 14.93 14.10 9.83
CA GLN A 108 13.79 13.40 9.26
C GLN A 108 12.74 13.17 10.35
N PRO A 109 11.44 13.44 10.11
CA PRO A 109 10.41 13.20 11.12
C PRO A 109 10.48 11.73 11.54
N ALA A 110 10.72 11.51 12.83
CA ALA A 110 10.76 10.18 13.40
C ALA A 110 9.42 9.49 13.11
N GLN A 111 9.46 8.34 12.43
CA GLN A 111 8.33 7.43 12.44
C GLN A 111 8.09 7.06 13.88
N THR A 112 6.91 7.36 14.43
CA THR A 112 6.54 6.84 15.74
C THR A 112 6.55 5.32 15.60
N PRO A 113 7.47 4.60 16.29
CA PRO A 113 7.50 3.16 16.18
C PRO A 113 6.14 2.65 16.62
N ARG A 114 5.43 1.96 15.73
CA ARG A 114 4.23 1.25 16.14
C ARG A 114 4.69 0.23 17.19
N PRO A 115 4.13 0.22 18.41
CA PRO A 115 4.54 -0.72 19.43
C PRO A 115 4.45 -2.15 18.86
N PRO A 116 5.39 -3.05 19.23
CA PRO A 116 5.35 -4.43 18.76
C PRO A 116 3.97 -5.01 19.09
N ALA A 117 3.24 -5.41 18.06
CA ALA A 117 1.93 -6.00 18.23
C ALA A 117 2.12 -7.35 18.93
N GLU A 118 1.45 -7.55 20.07
CA GLU A 118 1.41 -8.84 20.72
C GLU A 118 0.81 -9.89 19.76
N PRO A 119 1.30 -11.15 19.78
CA PRO A 119 0.78 -12.20 18.91
C PRO A 119 -0.69 -12.45 19.23
N LYS A 120 -1.57 -12.00 18.33
CA LYS A 120 -3.02 -12.19 18.45
C LYS A 120 -3.42 -13.61 18.01
N PRO A 121 -4.47 -14.19 18.61
CA PRO A 121 -4.93 -15.52 18.25
C PRO A 121 -5.38 -15.59 16.78
N LEU A 122 -5.15 -16.75 16.16
CA LEU A 122 -5.64 -17.03 14.80
C LEU A 122 -7.13 -17.39 14.85
N ILE A 123 -7.89 -16.85 13.91
CA ILE A 123 -9.30 -17.17 13.68
C ILE A 123 -9.36 -18.04 12.43
N SER A 124 -9.54 -19.36 12.59
CA SER A 124 -9.60 -20.32 11.47
C SER A 124 -8.39 -20.24 10.51
N GLY A 125 -7.18 -20.10 11.05
CA GLY A 125 -5.94 -19.99 10.28
C GLY A 125 -5.64 -18.59 9.70
N ILE A 126 -6.44 -17.57 10.04
CA ILE A 126 -6.21 -16.17 9.65
C ILE A 126 -5.89 -15.33 10.89
N SER A 127 -4.86 -14.48 10.81
CA SER A 127 -4.56 -13.51 11.88
C SER A 127 -5.73 -12.54 12.10
N SER A 128 -6.07 -12.25 13.37
CA SER A 128 -7.14 -11.29 13.67
C SER A 128 -6.85 -9.90 13.10
N GLU A 129 -5.58 -9.47 13.04
CA GLU A 129 -5.19 -8.19 12.42
C GLU A 129 -5.52 -8.16 10.92
N VAL A 130 -5.42 -9.30 10.25
CA VAL A 130 -5.78 -9.41 8.82
C VAL A 130 -7.29 -9.30 8.63
N VAL A 131 -8.07 -9.87 9.56
CA VAL A 131 -9.53 -9.71 9.56
C VAL A 131 -9.90 -8.24 9.78
N ASP A 132 -9.30 -7.60 10.79
CA ASP A 132 -9.53 -6.18 11.11
C ASP A 132 -9.17 -5.27 9.93
N LEU A 133 -8.10 -5.57 9.19
CA LEU A 133 -7.70 -4.79 8.02
C LEU A 133 -8.64 -4.95 6.83
N LEU A 134 -9.17 -6.15 6.61
CA LEU A 134 -9.98 -6.47 5.43
C LEU A 134 -11.49 -6.25 5.65
N GLN A 135 -11.94 -6.02 6.89
CA GLN A 135 -13.37 -5.90 7.23
C GLN A 135 -14.09 -4.78 6.47
N ASP A 136 -13.40 -3.66 6.21
CA ASP A 136 -13.96 -2.50 5.51
C ASP A 136 -13.86 -2.62 3.98
N TRP A 137 -13.24 -3.69 3.49
CA TRP A 137 -12.97 -3.92 2.08
C TRP A 137 -13.86 -5.02 1.51
N TYR A 138 -14.35 -4.82 0.28
CA TYR A 138 -15.00 -5.90 -0.46
C TYR A 138 -13.98 -6.98 -0.80
N THR A 139 -13.94 -8.04 0.01
CA THR A 139 -12.98 -9.14 -0.09
C THR A 139 -13.72 -10.44 -0.38
N PRO A 140 -13.58 -11.04 -1.58
CA PRO A 140 -14.20 -12.33 -1.87
C PRO A 140 -13.69 -13.42 -0.90
N PRO A 141 -14.54 -14.35 -0.44
CA PRO A 141 -14.13 -15.37 0.52
C PRO A 141 -12.92 -16.23 0.09
N GLN A 142 -12.76 -16.42 -1.23
CA GLN A 142 -11.62 -17.13 -1.84
C GLN A 142 -10.26 -16.53 -1.48
N VAL A 143 -10.20 -15.23 -1.18
CA VAL A 143 -8.96 -14.56 -0.74
C VAL A 143 -8.47 -15.17 0.56
N PHE A 144 -9.37 -15.48 1.50
CA PHE A 144 -9.00 -16.09 2.77
C PHE A 144 -8.43 -17.50 2.60
N ALA A 145 -8.90 -18.26 1.61
CA ALA A 145 -8.30 -19.56 1.29
C ALA A 145 -6.83 -19.41 0.84
N SER A 146 -6.51 -18.38 0.04
CA SER A 146 -5.12 -18.08 -0.32
C SER A 146 -4.29 -17.59 0.86
N LEU A 147 -4.87 -16.75 1.73
CA LEU A 147 -4.18 -16.23 2.92
C LEU A 147 -3.82 -17.33 3.92
N ARG A 148 -4.71 -18.31 4.17
CA ARG A 148 -4.45 -19.44 5.09
C ARG A 148 -3.21 -20.27 4.72
N ARG A 149 -2.75 -20.20 3.47
CA ARG A 149 -1.54 -20.92 3.01
C ARG A 149 -0.24 -20.28 3.50
N MET A 150 -0.30 -19.07 4.06
CA MET A 150 0.85 -18.28 4.49
C MET A 150 0.89 -18.14 6.01
N LEU A 151 2.09 -17.93 6.57
CA LEU A 151 2.28 -17.61 7.99
C LEU A 151 1.67 -16.24 8.36
N PRO A 152 1.34 -15.99 9.64
CA PRO A 152 0.61 -14.79 10.06
C PRO A 152 1.25 -13.46 9.62
N GLU A 153 2.57 -13.32 9.75
CA GLU A 153 3.28 -12.11 9.29
C GLU A 153 3.15 -11.91 7.77
N ARG A 154 3.21 -13.00 7.01
CA ARG A 154 3.05 -12.96 5.55
C ARG A 154 1.61 -12.67 5.14
N GLN A 155 0.62 -13.20 5.87
CA GLN A 155 -0.79 -12.85 5.68
C GLN A 155 -1.01 -11.34 5.85
N LEU A 156 -0.39 -10.75 6.87
CA LEU A 156 -0.46 -9.33 7.15
C LEU A 156 0.17 -8.49 6.03
N LYS A 157 1.38 -8.85 5.57
CA LYS A 157 2.02 -8.20 4.42
C LYS A 157 1.14 -8.30 3.17
N ALA A 158 0.59 -9.48 2.88
CA ALA A 158 -0.31 -9.70 1.75
C ALA A 158 -1.59 -8.85 1.83
N ALA A 159 -2.21 -8.74 3.01
CA ALA A 159 -3.38 -7.90 3.22
C ALA A 159 -3.07 -6.41 2.99
N ARG A 160 -1.94 -5.92 3.51
CA ARG A 160 -1.48 -4.54 3.28
C ARG A 160 -1.24 -4.25 1.80
N LEU A 161 -0.61 -5.18 1.06
CA LEU A 161 -0.43 -5.05 -0.39
C LEU A 161 -1.77 -5.00 -1.14
N MET A 162 -2.68 -5.93 -0.84
CA MET A 162 -4.01 -5.96 -1.45
C MET A 162 -4.77 -4.65 -1.25
N ILE A 163 -4.67 -4.04 -0.07
CA ILE A 163 -5.30 -2.77 0.26
C ILE A 163 -4.60 -1.61 -0.48
N ALA A 164 -3.28 -1.50 -0.35
CA ALA A 164 -2.50 -0.40 -0.92
C ALA A 164 -2.58 -0.35 -2.45
N LEU A 165 -2.65 -1.51 -3.11
CA LEU A 165 -2.83 -1.61 -4.56
C LEU A 165 -4.29 -1.57 -4.99
N ASN A 166 -5.24 -1.55 -4.04
CA ASN A 166 -6.69 -1.67 -4.28
C ASN A 166 -7.05 -2.93 -5.10
N ARG A 167 -6.48 -4.06 -4.70
CA ARG A 167 -6.58 -5.37 -5.36
C ARG A 167 -6.87 -6.50 -4.36
N ALA A 168 -7.82 -6.30 -3.47
CA ALA A 168 -8.38 -7.36 -2.61
C ALA A 168 -9.24 -8.34 -3.43
N ASN A 169 -8.61 -9.13 -4.30
CA ASN A 169 -9.26 -10.12 -5.14
C ASN A 169 -8.49 -11.44 -5.17
N PHE A 170 -9.21 -12.48 -5.57
CA PHE A 170 -8.69 -13.85 -5.55
C PHE A 170 -7.40 -14.04 -6.38
N HIS A 171 -7.33 -13.49 -7.60
CA HIS A 171 -6.20 -13.71 -8.50
C HIS A 171 -4.91 -13.13 -7.93
N TYR A 172 -4.99 -11.94 -7.31
CA TYR A 172 -3.83 -11.32 -6.70
C TYR A 172 -3.42 -12.04 -5.41
N ALA A 173 -4.39 -12.44 -4.57
CA ALA A 173 -4.11 -13.27 -3.39
C ALA A 173 -3.44 -14.60 -3.76
N GLN A 174 -3.87 -15.23 -4.87
CA GLN A 174 -3.25 -16.44 -5.40
C GLN A 174 -1.82 -16.19 -5.89
N LEU A 175 -1.54 -15.05 -6.54
CA LEU A 175 -0.20 -14.67 -6.96
C LEU A 175 0.72 -14.51 -5.76
N LEU A 176 0.27 -13.76 -4.73
CA LEU A 176 1.00 -13.57 -3.48
C LEU A 176 1.32 -14.91 -2.82
N SER A 177 0.33 -15.81 -2.71
CA SER A 177 0.53 -17.15 -2.14
C SER A 177 1.46 -18.02 -2.99
N THR A 178 1.43 -17.89 -4.32
CA THR A 178 2.30 -18.65 -5.24
C THR A 178 3.76 -18.21 -5.12
N LEU A 179 3.98 -16.89 -5.02
CA LEU A 179 5.30 -16.27 -4.89
C LEU A 179 5.70 -16.04 -3.41
N THR A 180 5.24 -16.89 -2.51
CA THR A 180 5.66 -16.87 -1.11
C THR A 180 6.74 -17.93 -0.89
N PRO A 181 7.89 -17.59 -0.25
CA PRO A 181 8.95 -18.55 0.03
C PRO A 181 8.47 -19.66 0.97
N LEU A 182 9.06 -20.86 0.87
CA LEU A 182 8.63 -22.03 1.65
C LEU A 182 8.68 -21.79 3.16
N SER A 183 9.64 -21.00 3.63
CA SER A 183 9.80 -20.59 5.03
C SER A 183 8.64 -19.76 5.58
N GLN A 184 7.80 -19.19 4.70
CA GLN A 184 6.66 -18.34 5.06
C GLN A 184 5.30 -19.00 4.73
N LEU A 185 5.29 -20.29 4.38
CA LEU A 185 4.06 -21.07 4.17
C LEU A 185 3.61 -21.72 5.49
N ALA A 186 2.29 -21.87 5.64
CA ALA A 186 1.68 -22.49 6.82
C ALA A 186 1.94 -24.01 6.90
N ASP A 187 2.09 -24.66 5.74
CA ASP A 187 2.47 -26.07 5.63
C ASP A 187 3.72 -26.19 4.73
N PRO A 188 4.93 -26.21 5.32
CA PRO A 188 6.18 -26.33 4.58
C PRO A 188 6.44 -27.75 4.06
N SER A 189 5.68 -28.75 4.51
CA SER A 189 5.85 -30.15 4.08
C SER A 189 5.25 -30.41 2.70
N ARG A 190 4.28 -29.59 2.28
CA ARG A 190 3.66 -29.68 0.97
C ARG A 190 4.62 -29.13 -0.10
N PRO A 191 5.00 -29.94 -1.11
CA PRO A 191 5.90 -29.47 -2.15
C PRO A 191 5.27 -28.30 -2.91
N LYS A 192 6.11 -27.32 -3.28
CA LYS A 192 5.68 -26.24 -4.15
C LYS A 192 5.19 -26.80 -5.48
N ARG A 193 4.25 -26.08 -6.06
CA ARG A 193 3.67 -26.48 -7.33
C ARG A 193 4.71 -26.36 -8.44
N ASN A 194 4.85 -27.42 -9.24
CA ASN A 194 5.62 -27.36 -10.47
C ASN A 194 4.81 -26.64 -11.55
N PHE A 195 5.41 -25.65 -12.18
CA PHE A 195 4.83 -24.96 -13.32
C PHE A 195 5.54 -25.44 -14.58
N ALA A 196 4.77 -25.96 -15.53
CA ALA A 196 5.32 -26.31 -16.85
C ALA A 196 6.06 -25.09 -17.41
N SER A 197 7.30 -25.28 -17.87
CA SER A 197 8.21 -24.26 -18.40
C SER A 197 8.75 -23.20 -17.43
N VAL A 198 8.64 -23.38 -16.11
CA VAL A 198 9.31 -22.53 -15.12
C VAL A 198 10.15 -23.41 -14.21
N THR A 199 11.46 -23.15 -14.18
CA THR A 199 12.37 -23.92 -13.31
C THR A 199 12.21 -23.50 -11.86
N ALA A 200 12.62 -24.36 -10.92
CA ALA A 200 12.61 -24.02 -9.50
C ALA A 200 13.51 -22.80 -9.20
N GLU A 201 14.64 -22.67 -9.90
CA GLU A 201 15.54 -21.52 -9.79
C GLU A 201 14.89 -20.23 -10.29
N GLN A 202 14.18 -20.27 -11.43
CA GLN A 202 13.44 -19.11 -11.93
C GLN A 202 12.34 -18.68 -10.96
N LEU A 203 11.58 -19.64 -10.42
CA LEU A 203 10.55 -19.33 -9.43
C LEU A 203 11.13 -18.70 -8.16
N ALA A 204 12.27 -19.22 -7.66
CA ALA A 204 12.96 -18.65 -6.51
C ALA A 204 13.47 -17.22 -6.79
N GLY A 205 13.99 -16.95 -8.00
CA GLY A 205 14.37 -15.61 -8.42
C GLY A 205 13.18 -14.64 -8.43
N MET A 206 12.03 -15.09 -8.97
CA MET A 206 10.79 -14.32 -8.96
C MET A 206 10.32 -14.02 -7.54
N GLU A 207 10.41 -14.99 -6.61
CA GLU A 207 10.05 -14.80 -5.20
C GLU A 207 10.87 -13.70 -4.54
N ILE A 208 12.20 -13.71 -4.72
CA ILE A 208 13.11 -12.74 -4.12
C ILE A 208 12.84 -11.34 -4.68
N GLU A 209 12.79 -11.18 -6.01
CA GLU A 209 12.54 -9.90 -6.65
C GLU A 209 11.17 -9.34 -6.28
N PHE A 210 10.13 -10.18 -6.32
CA PHE A 210 8.77 -9.79 -5.97
C PHE A 210 8.66 -9.34 -4.52
N ASP A 211 9.32 -10.03 -3.59
CA ASP A 211 9.25 -9.71 -2.18
C ASP A 211 9.93 -8.37 -1.86
N ALA A 212 11.11 -8.15 -2.44
CA ALA A 212 11.86 -6.90 -2.32
C ALA A 212 11.07 -5.69 -2.88
N LEU A 213 10.50 -5.84 -4.09
CA LEU A 213 9.70 -4.80 -4.72
C LEU A 213 8.43 -4.47 -3.91
N ASN A 214 7.80 -5.49 -3.32
CA ASN A 214 6.64 -5.29 -2.46
C ASN A 214 7.00 -4.57 -1.14
N ASP A 215 8.16 -4.83 -0.55
CA ASP A 215 8.63 -4.11 0.64
C ASP A 215 8.93 -2.64 0.34
N GLU A 216 9.61 -2.37 -0.76
CA GLU A 216 9.86 -1.02 -1.24
C GLU A 216 8.54 -0.25 -1.44
N PHE A 217 7.59 -0.87 -2.15
CA PHE A 217 6.29 -0.28 -2.38
C PHE A 217 5.52 0.00 -1.08
N LEU A 218 5.46 -0.95 -0.14
CA LEU A 218 4.78 -0.74 1.14
C LEU A 218 5.43 0.36 1.96
N ASN A 219 6.76 0.44 1.96
CA ASN A 219 7.50 1.50 2.62
C ASN A 219 7.11 2.88 2.02
N CYS A 220 7.16 3.03 0.70
CA CYS A 220 6.77 4.26 0.02
C CYS A 220 5.28 4.60 0.23
N ALA A 221 4.39 3.61 0.13
CA ALA A 221 2.96 3.80 0.34
C ALA A 221 2.63 4.27 1.77
N SER A 222 3.37 3.79 2.77
CA SER A 222 3.18 4.22 4.16
C SER A 222 3.55 5.68 4.43
N LEU A 223 4.49 6.22 3.66
CA LEU A 223 5.01 7.58 3.81
C LEU A 223 4.42 8.59 2.82
N CYS A 224 3.84 8.11 1.72
CA CYS A 224 3.29 8.95 0.66
C CYS A 224 2.31 10.02 1.18
N GLY A 225 1.42 9.66 2.10
CA GLY A 225 0.49 10.62 2.70
C GLY A 225 1.17 11.74 3.48
N MET A 226 2.23 11.41 4.24
CA MET A 226 3.04 12.39 4.96
C MET A 226 3.76 13.32 3.99
N TRP A 227 4.43 12.77 2.98
CA TRP A 227 5.14 13.57 1.98
C TRP A 227 4.20 14.49 1.19
N ALA A 228 2.98 14.04 0.86
CA ALA A 228 1.99 14.87 0.19
C ALA A 228 1.58 16.09 1.04
N LEU A 229 1.33 15.89 2.34
CA LEU A 229 0.98 16.96 3.27
C LEU A 229 2.14 17.94 3.49
N GLU A 230 3.34 17.42 3.67
CA GLU A 230 4.55 18.24 3.80
C GLU A 230 4.80 19.07 2.54
N LEU A 231 4.66 18.48 1.35
CA LEU A 231 4.81 19.19 0.09
C LEU A 231 3.76 20.30 -0.05
N MET A 232 2.51 20.03 0.33
CA MET A 232 1.44 21.03 0.30
C MET A 232 1.78 22.24 1.20
N ALA A 233 2.25 21.98 2.42
CA ALA A 233 2.67 23.04 3.34
C ALA A 233 3.88 23.83 2.81
N ALA A 234 4.86 23.13 2.22
CA ALA A 234 6.03 23.75 1.62
C ALA A 234 5.65 24.63 0.42
N ARG A 235 4.81 24.16 -0.48
CA ARG A 235 4.33 24.92 -1.65
C ARG A 235 3.57 26.17 -1.23
N SER A 236 2.63 26.06 -0.29
CA SER A 236 1.90 27.23 0.23
C SER A 236 2.82 28.28 0.86
N TYR A 237 3.93 27.85 1.47
CA TYR A 237 4.96 28.78 1.92
C TYR A 237 5.71 29.42 0.75
N LEU A 238 6.12 28.65 -0.26
CA LEU A 238 6.77 29.16 -1.46
C LEU A 238 5.89 30.15 -2.26
N ASP A 239 4.59 29.88 -2.40
CA ASP A 239 3.65 30.79 -3.07
C ASP A 239 3.70 32.18 -2.41
N ARG A 240 3.64 32.23 -1.07
CA ARG A 240 3.77 33.49 -0.31
C ARG A 240 5.13 34.17 -0.50
N LEU A 241 6.21 33.41 -0.69
CA LEU A 241 7.52 33.99 -1.01
C LEU A 241 7.53 34.59 -2.42
N MET A 242 6.91 33.92 -3.39
CA MET A 242 6.88 34.37 -4.78
C MET A 242 5.93 35.55 -5.01
N GLU A 243 4.91 35.71 -4.17
CA GLU A 243 4.04 36.89 -4.17
C GLU A 243 4.74 38.15 -3.62
N ASN A 244 5.85 38.01 -2.89
CA ASN A 244 6.60 39.14 -2.36
C ASN A 244 7.72 39.60 -3.30
N ALA A 245 7.50 40.73 -3.98
CA ALA A 245 8.44 41.30 -4.94
C ALA A 245 9.85 41.56 -4.38
N ARG A 246 10.00 41.88 -3.10
CA ARG A 246 11.31 42.11 -2.47
C ARG A 246 12.08 40.79 -2.30
N VAL A 247 11.38 39.74 -1.88
CA VAL A 247 11.94 38.38 -1.76
C VAL A 247 12.34 37.84 -3.14
N VAL A 248 11.46 37.94 -4.13
CA VAL A 248 11.75 37.51 -5.51
C VAL A 248 12.95 38.27 -6.08
N ARG A 249 13.01 39.59 -5.90
CA ARG A 249 14.16 40.40 -6.34
C ARG A 249 15.46 39.98 -5.66
N TYR A 250 15.42 39.69 -4.35
CA TYR A 250 16.59 39.22 -3.63
C TYR A 250 17.08 37.87 -4.16
N LEU A 251 16.17 36.92 -4.36
CA LEU A 251 16.50 35.60 -4.91
C LEU A 251 17.03 35.71 -6.34
N ALA A 252 16.42 36.53 -7.20
CA ALA A 252 16.89 36.72 -8.58
C ALA A 252 18.31 37.30 -8.65
N GLN A 253 18.69 38.17 -7.71
CA GLN A 253 20.02 38.80 -7.68
C GLN A 253 21.11 37.91 -7.09
N ASN A 254 20.78 37.08 -6.09
CA ASN A 254 21.78 36.34 -5.31
C ASN A 254 21.73 34.82 -5.52
N PHE A 255 20.59 34.29 -5.97
CA PHE A 255 20.26 32.86 -6.07
C PHE A 255 19.35 32.56 -7.29
N PRO A 256 19.75 32.95 -8.52
CA PRO A 256 18.90 32.83 -9.71
C PRO A 256 18.56 31.37 -10.07
N GLU A 257 19.50 30.44 -9.85
CA GLU A 257 19.28 29.01 -10.10
C GLU A 257 18.23 28.44 -9.14
N GLN A 258 18.35 28.74 -7.85
CA GLN A 258 17.39 28.29 -6.83
C GLN A 258 16.01 28.90 -7.07
N LEU A 259 15.93 30.17 -7.50
CA LEU A 259 14.67 30.79 -7.87
C LEU A 259 13.98 30.03 -9.01
N ALA A 260 14.73 29.65 -10.05
CA ALA A 260 14.20 28.90 -11.18
C ALA A 260 13.70 27.50 -10.78
N GLU A 261 14.42 26.81 -9.90
CA GLU A 261 13.99 25.51 -9.35
C GLU A 261 12.68 25.64 -8.57
N LEU A 262 12.57 26.64 -7.68
CA LEU A 262 11.35 26.87 -6.90
C LEU A 262 10.15 27.20 -7.79
N GLN A 263 10.33 28.02 -8.82
CA GLN A 263 9.29 28.33 -9.81
C GLN A 263 8.84 27.09 -10.58
N THR A 264 9.79 26.27 -11.04
CA THR A 264 9.50 25.02 -11.75
C THR A 264 8.63 24.08 -10.90
N ILE A 265 8.89 23.99 -9.59
CA ILE A 265 8.08 23.19 -8.68
C ILE A 265 6.65 23.74 -8.59
N LEU A 266 6.49 25.06 -8.47
CA LEU A 266 5.19 25.71 -8.36
C LEU A 266 4.34 25.59 -9.63
N ASP A 267 4.96 25.57 -10.80
CA ASP A 267 4.26 25.42 -12.08
C ASP A 267 3.60 24.04 -12.26
N ILE A 268 4.11 23.01 -11.56
CA ILE A 268 3.54 21.66 -11.66
C ILE A 268 2.26 21.57 -10.81
N PRO A 269 1.08 21.28 -11.39
CA PRO A 269 -0.16 21.24 -10.63
C PRO A 269 -0.24 20.05 -9.65
N MET A 270 -0.69 20.32 -8.43
CA MET A 270 -0.98 19.28 -7.42
C MET A 270 -2.23 18.50 -7.82
N GLY A 271 -2.07 17.34 -8.46
CA GLY A 271 -3.25 16.59 -8.93
C GLY A 271 -3.06 15.18 -9.47
N ARG A 272 -1.83 14.65 -9.51
CA ARG A 272 -1.56 13.26 -9.96
C ARG A 272 -0.83 12.38 -8.95
N GLU A 273 -0.48 12.92 -7.79
CA GLU A 273 0.40 12.26 -6.81
C GLU A 273 -0.32 11.57 -5.66
N ALA A 274 -1.58 11.93 -5.40
CA ALA A 274 -2.42 11.11 -4.56
C ALA A 274 -2.84 9.92 -5.40
N LEU A 275 -2.32 8.72 -5.08
CA LEU A 275 -2.78 7.42 -5.59
C LEU A 275 -4.21 7.56 -6.06
N ALA A 276 -4.39 7.60 -7.38
CA ALA A 276 -5.69 7.79 -7.98
C ALA A 276 -6.58 6.67 -7.46
N ARG A 277 -7.40 6.97 -6.45
CA ARG A 277 -8.51 6.10 -6.06
C ARG A 277 -9.32 5.98 -7.34
N PRO A 278 -9.38 4.81 -8.00
CA PRO A 278 -10.19 4.72 -9.19
C PRO A 278 -11.61 5.06 -8.74
N LYS A 279 -12.19 6.11 -9.34
CA LYS A 279 -13.62 6.39 -9.17
C LYS A 279 -14.33 5.07 -9.43
N ARG A 280 -15.10 4.58 -8.45
CA ARG A 280 -16.05 3.50 -8.66
C ARG A 280 -17.02 4.01 -9.72
N SER A 281 -16.75 3.72 -11.00
CA SER A 281 -17.80 3.74 -11.99
C SER A 281 -18.74 2.61 -11.58
N GLY A 282 -19.89 2.99 -11.05
CA GLY A 282 -20.98 2.06 -10.78
C GLY A 282 -21.38 1.41 -12.09
N ARG A 283 -20.75 0.28 -12.41
CA ARG A 283 -21.19 -0.57 -13.51
C ARG A 283 -22.49 -1.19 -13.02
N LYS A 284 -23.63 -0.58 -13.37
CA LYS A 284 -24.93 -1.25 -13.34
C LYS A 284 -24.77 -2.53 -14.16
N ARG A 285 -24.55 -3.66 -13.50
CA ARG A 285 -24.64 -4.97 -14.14
C ARG A 285 -26.09 -5.12 -14.56
N LYS A 286 -26.35 -5.07 -15.86
CA LYS A 286 -27.61 -5.58 -16.42
C LYS A 286 -27.63 -7.07 -16.07
N HIS A 287 -28.74 -7.50 -15.47
CA HIS A 287 -29.02 -8.91 -15.21
C HIS A 287 -28.84 -9.69 -16.52
N LEU A 288 -27.86 -10.58 -16.56
CA LEU A 288 -27.84 -11.67 -17.53
C LEU A 288 -28.49 -12.86 -16.85
N VAL A 289 -29.70 -13.16 -17.30
CA VAL A 289 -30.40 -14.41 -17.09
C VAL A 289 -29.76 -15.44 -18.01
N PHE A 290 -29.25 -16.53 -17.44
CA PHE A 290 -29.27 -17.87 -18.01
C PHE A 290 -29.45 -18.85 -16.86
#